data_AF-A0A430AVJ5-F1
#
_entry.id   AF-A0A430AVJ5-F1
#
_cell.length_a   1.000
_cell.length_b   1.000
_cell.length_c   1.000
_cell.angle_alpha   90.00
_cell.angle_beta   90.00
_cell.angle_gamma   90.00
#
_symmetry.space_group_name_H-M   'P 1'
#
loop_
_entity.id
_entity.type
_entity.pdbx_description
1 polymer ?
#
loop_
_entity_poly.entity_id
_entity_poly.type
_entity_poly.pdbx_seq_one_letter_code
_entity_poly.pdbx_strand_id
1 'polypeptide(L)'
;MIRLDYRVFDTGVAFEDYLLFMQDAGWTHIWGSRQSGMQYFLGDANITNELFSDIQSQVDRLKRIKSQMKISFITLLPIYVVFFQTIQNYRVVYHLDSLFLTPGLWEKQGSSFWFRFLFDLPFAAGRLISTFIFPIYLIIYGIVFFKPFQETKQISGNPFNRTSR
;
A
#
# COMPACT_ATOMS: atom_id res chain seq x y z
N MET A 1 -16.16 19.09 11.67
CA MET A 1 -15.26 18.12 11.01
C MET A 1 -15.56 16.73 11.55
N ILE A 2 -15.63 15.70 10.71
CA ILE A 2 -15.88 14.32 11.16
C ILE A 2 -14.55 13.57 11.23
N ARG A 3 -14.26 12.94 12.37
CA ARG A 3 -13.08 12.10 12.59
C ARG A 3 -13.51 10.67 12.86
N LEU A 4 -12.81 9.75 12.21
CA LEU A 4 -12.92 8.32 12.43
C LEU A 4 -11.68 7.86 13.21
N ASP A 5 -11.89 7.22 14.35
CA ASP A 5 -10.83 6.57 15.10
C ASP A 5 -11.14 5.08 15.26
N TYR A 6 -10.09 4.26 15.28
CA TYR A 6 -10.22 2.82 15.48
C TYR A 6 -9.48 2.38 16.73
N ARG A 7 -10.23 2.01 17.76
CA ARG A 7 -9.71 1.48 19.02
C ARG A 7 -10.71 0.52 19.67
N VAL A 8 -10.20 -0.64 20.05
CA VAL A 8 -10.92 -1.64 20.84
C VAL A 8 -10.47 -1.48 22.29
N PHE A 9 -11.41 -1.58 23.24
CA PHE A 9 -11.13 -1.45 24.66
C PHE A 9 -11.57 -2.70 25.42
N ASP A 10 -10.68 -3.17 26.29
CA ASP A 10 -10.93 -4.39 27.07
C ASP A 10 -11.93 -4.14 28.21
N THR A 11 -11.94 -2.93 28.78
CA THR A 11 -12.82 -2.55 29.91
C THR A 11 -13.73 -1.38 29.55
N GLY A 12 -14.90 -1.31 30.20
CA GLY A 12 -15.82 -0.16 30.06
C GLY A 12 -15.20 1.13 30.57
N VAL A 13 -14.44 1.06 31.66
CA VAL A 13 -13.73 2.22 32.24
C VAL A 13 -12.74 2.82 31.25
N ALA A 14 -11.93 1.99 30.57
CA ALA A 14 -10.99 2.48 29.56
C ALA A 14 -11.67 3.12 28.34
N PHE A 15 -12.91 2.73 28.04
CA PHE A 15 -13.71 3.35 26.98
C PHE A 15 -14.24 4.72 27.41
N GLU A 16 -14.82 4.83 28.60
CA GLU A 16 -15.30 6.10 29.15
C GLU A 16 -14.17 7.11 29.35
N ASP A 17 -13.02 6.68 29.90
CA ASP A 17 -11.83 7.52 30.06
C ASP A 17 -11.35 8.07 28.70
N TYR A 18 -11.45 7.25 27.65
CA TYR A 18 -11.10 7.66 26.29
C TYR A 18 -12.11 8.64 25.68
N LEU A 19 -13.41 8.46 25.93
CA LEU A 19 -14.44 9.40 25.49
C LEU A 19 -14.29 10.76 26.18
N LEU A 20 -14.04 10.76 27.49
CA LEU A 20 -13.78 11.97 28.28
C LEU A 20 -12.54 12.70 27.76
N PHE A 21 -11.45 11.98 27.51
CA PHE A 21 -10.24 12.54 26.93
C PHE A 21 -10.46 13.18 25.54
N MET A 22 -11.28 12.55 24.70
CA MET A 22 -11.66 13.12 23.40
C MET A 22 -12.53 14.37 23.58
N GLN A 23 -13.44 14.36 24.54
CA GLN A 23 -14.28 15.50 24.88
C GLN A 23 -13.48 16.69 25.41
N ASP A 24 -12.49 16.46 26.27
CA ASP A 24 -11.56 17.48 26.77
C ASP A 24 -10.73 18.11 25.63
N ALA A 25 -10.48 17.33 24.58
CA ALA A 25 -9.85 17.79 23.36
C ALA A 25 -10.81 18.46 22.35
N GLY A 26 -12.07 18.66 22.75
CA GLY A 26 -13.12 19.31 21.95
C GLY A 26 -13.83 18.39 20.94
N TRP A 27 -13.61 17.08 20.99
CA TRP A 27 -14.27 16.11 20.13
C TRP A 27 -15.50 15.51 20.81
N THR A 28 -16.65 15.58 20.15
CA THR A 28 -17.90 14.98 20.64
C THR A 28 -18.14 13.62 20.00
N HIS A 29 -18.39 12.59 20.80
CA HIS A 29 -18.66 11.25 20.28
C HIS A 29 -20.06 11.18 19.69
N ILE A 30 -20.16 10.66 18.46
CA ILE A 30 -21.43 10.54 17.72
C ILE A 30 -21.90 9.09 17.70
N TRP A 31 -20.97 8.16 17.45
CA TRP A 31 -21.32 6.76 17.21
C TRP A 31 -20.13 5.84 17.41
N GLY A 32 -20.42 4.63 17.90
CA GLY A 32 -19.44 3.58 18.13
C GLY A 32 -19.65 2.94 19.50
N SER A 33 -19.20 1.70 19.63
CA SER A 33 -19.27 0.94 20.88
C SER A 33 -17.91 0.36 21.22
N ARG A 34 -17.70 0.08 22.51
CA ARG A 34 -16.49 -0.54 23.05
C ARG A 34 -15.94 -1.70 22.20
N GLN A 35 -16.82 -2.55 21.68
CA GLN A 35 -16.49 -3.78 20.94
C GLN A 35 -16.47 -3.60 19.42
N SER A 36 -17.10 -2.56 18.89
CA SER A 36 -17.14 -2.30 17.44
C SER A 36 -15.79 -1.90 16.86
N GLY A 37 -14.87 -1.43 17.71
CA GLY A 37 -13.56 -0.91 17.32
C GLY A 37 -13.62 0.45 16.61
N MET A 38 -14.72 0.80 15.95
CA MET A 38 -14.88 2.02 15.16
C MET A 38 -15.64 3.09 15.95
N GLN A 39 -15.00 4.25 16.14
CA GLN A 39 -15.55 5.38 16.89
C GLN A 39 -15.59 6.63 16.01
N TYR A 40 -16.70 7.34 16.04
CA TYR A 40 -16.95 8.53 15.23
C TYR A 40 -17.08 9.74 16.14
N PHE A 41 -16.35 10.78 15.78
CA PHE A 41 -16.30 12.02 16.54
C PHE A 41 -16.59 13.23 15.65
N LEU A 42 -17.31 14.21 16.19
CA LEU A 42 -17.53 15.51 15.60
C LEU A 42 -16.67 16.54 16.35
N GLY A 43 -15.79 17.23 15.62
CA GLY A 43 -15.05 18.37 16.14
C GLY A 43 -15.52 19.67 15.50
N ASP A 44 -15.38 20.78 16.23
CA ASP A 44 -15.58 22.12 15.71
C ASP A 44 -14.58 22.46 14.60
N ALA A 45 -14.93 23.45 13.75
CA ALA A 45 -14.14 23.82 12.57
C ALA A 45 -12.72 24.33 12.91
N ASN A 46 -12.48 24.76 14.14
CA ASN A 46 -11.17 25.23 14.63
C ASN A 46 -10.32 24.15 15.30
N ILE A 47 -10.83 22.94 15.46
CA ILE A 47 -10.08 21.85 16.09
C ILE A 47 -9.15 21.25 15.06
N THR A 48 -7.84 21.37 15.30
CA THR A 48 -6.84 20.73 14.46
C THR A 48 -6.92 19.22 14.66
N ASN A 49 -6.89 18.47 13.56
CA ASN A 49 -6.86 17.00 13.57
C ASN A 49 -5.62 16.40 14.24
N GLU A 50 -4.66 17.21 14.67
CA GLU A 50 -3.33 16.82 15.15
C GLU A 50 -3.29 16.54 16.65
N LEU A 51 -4.29 15.83 17.17
CA LEU A 51 -4.39 15.63 18.61
C LEU A 51 -3.31 14.68 19.18
N PHE A 52 -2.68 13.81 18.36
CA PHE A 52 -1.77 12.74 18.85
C PHE A 52 -0.56 12.41 17.99
N SER A 53 0.03 13.39 17.33
CA SER A 53 1.26 13.11 16.61
C SER A 53 2.28 14.19 16.87
N ASP A 54 3.10 13.98 17.89
CA ASP A 54 4.41 14.61 17.93
C ASP A 54 5.03 14.40 16.55
N ILE A 55 5.47 15.49 15.92
CA ILE A 55 6.16 15.49 14.64
C ILE A 55 7.22 14.38 14.60
N GLN A 56 7.92 14.18 15.71
CA GLN A 56 8.92 13.14 15.85
C GLN A 56 8.34 11.72 15.65
N SER A 57 7.15 11.44 16.20
CA SER A 57 6.44 10.17 16.03
C SER A 57 6.01 9.91 14.58
N GLN A 58 5.59 10.95 13.84
CA GLN A 58 5.26 10.84 12.41
C GLN A 58 6.51 10.52 11.59
N VAL A 59 7.61 11.23 11.87
CA VAL A 59 8.89 11.03 11.20
C VAL A 59 9.38 9.60 11.42
N ASP A 60 9.29 9.09 12.64
CA ASP A 60 9.76 7.73 12.97
C ASP A 60 8.82 6.64 12.42
N ARG A 61 7.51 6.91 12.31
CA ARG A 61 6.57 6.03 11.60
C ARG A 61 6.93 5.95 10.11
N LEU A 62 7.15 7.08 9.47
CA LEU A 62 7.52 7.14 8.05
C LEU A 62 8.89 6.48 7.78
N LYS A 63 9.86 6.65 8.68
CA LYS A 63 11.14 5.91 8.61
C LYS A 63 10.93 4.40 8.65
N ARG A 64 10.04 3.90 9.53
CA ARG A 64 9.70 2.47 9.62
C ARG A 64 9.04 1.95 8.35
N ILE A 65 8.05 2.68 7.82
CA ILE A 65 7.40 2.34 6.54
C ILE A 65 8.45 2.27 5.43
N LYS A 66 9.30 3.30 5.30
CA LYS A 66 10.37 3.29 4.30
C LYS A 66 11.32 2.11 4.49
N SER A 67 11.71 1.79 5.72
CA SER A 67 12.57 0.64 6.04
C SER A 67 11.96 -0.68 5.55
N GLN A 68 10.68 -0.92 5.88
CA GLN A 68 9.94 -2.09 5.42
C GLN A 68 9.86 -2.12 3.89
N MET A 69 9.59 -0.97 3.26
CA MET A 69 9.55 -0.88 1.81
C MET A 69 10.89 -1.26 1.16
N LYS A 70 12.04 -0.91 1.78
CA LYS A 70 13.37 -1.29 1.26
C LYS A 70 13.55 -2.80 1.29
N ILE A 71 13.20 -3.42 2.42
CA ILE A 71 13.34 -4.87 2.60
C ILE A 71 12.49 -5.56 1.52
N SER A 72 11.23 -5.16 1.35
CA SER A 72 10.36 -5.71 0.30
C SER A 72 10.94 -5.50 -1.11
N PHE A 73 11.50 -4.34 -1.43
CA PHE A 73 12.09 -4.08 -2.75
C PHE A 73 13.31 -4.98 -3.02
N ILE A 74 14.24 -5.04 -2.06
CA ILE A 74 15.48 -5.81 -2.16
C ILE A 74 15.17 -7.31 -2.27
N THR A 75 14.10 -7.78 -1.63
CA THR A 75 13.67 -9.18 -1.74
C THR A 75 12.94 -9.46 -3.06
N LEU A 76 12.01 -8.60 -3.47
CA LEU A 76 11.16 -8.86 -4.65
C LEU A 76 11.92 -8.72 -5.99
N LEU A 77 12.87 -7.79 -6.07
CA LEU A 77 13.62 -7.52 -7.30
C LEU A 77 14.40 -8.76 -7.82
N PRO A 78 15.27 -9.42 -7.03
CA PRO A 78 15.98 -10.61 -7.51
C PRO A 78 15.04 -11.78 -7.80
N ILE A 79 13.96 -11.95 -7.04
CA ILE A 79 12.94 -12.98 -7.30
C ILE A 79 12.32 -12.76 -8.68
N TYR A 80 11.98 -11.51 -9.02
CA TYR A 80 11.46 -11.17 -10.33
C TYR A 80 12.47 -11.43 -11.44
N VAL A 81 13.74 -11.06 -11.26
CA VAL A 81 14.78 -11.32 -12.27
C VAL A 81 14.93 -12.83 -12.52
N VAL A 82 14.98 -13.65 -11.47
CA VAL A 82 15.05 -15.11 -11.62
C VAL A 82 13.80 -15.66 -12.29
N PHE A 83 12.60 -15.22 -11.86
CA PHE A 83 11.33 -15.63 -12.48
C PHE A 83 11.29 -15.28 -13.98
N PHE A 84 11.74 -14.07 -14.33
CA PHE A 84 11.76 -13.58 -15.71
C PHE A 84 12.77 -14.33 -16.58
N GLN A 85 13.88 -14.81 -16.02
CA GLN A 85 14.89 -15.57 -16.76
C GLN A 85 14.57 -17.06 -16.88
N THR A 86 13.96 -17.66 -15.85
CA THR A 86 13.76 -19.11 -15.76
C THR A 86 12.41 -19.58 -16.26
N ILE A 87 11.33 -18.84 -15.94
CA ILE A 87 9.96 -19.24 -16.23
C ILE A 87 9.43 -18.48 -17.45
N GLN A 88 9.76 -17.19 -17.55
CA GLN A 88 9.49 -16.43 -18.77
C GLN A 88 10.65 -16.61 -19.76
N ASN A 89 10.31 -16.66 -21.05
CA ASN A 89 11.31 -16.60 -22.10
C ASN A 89 11.41 -15.14 -22.56
N TYR A 90 12.61 -14.59 -22.70
CA TYR A 90 12.82 -13.22 -23.19
C TYR A 90 12.14 -12.96 -24.54
N ARG A 91 11.89 -14.04 -25.30
CA ARG A 91 11.18 -14.03 -26.58
C ARG A 91 9.78 -13.43 -26.47
N VAL A 92 9.11 -13.52 -25.32
CA VAL A 92 7.77 -12.94 -25.07
C VAL A 92 7.72 -11.42 -25.29
N VAL A 93 8.85 -10.73 -25.16
CA VAL A 93 8.94 -9.27 -25.41
C VAL A 93 8.87 -8.94 -26.90
N TYR A 94 9.36 -9.83 -27.77
CA TYR A 94 9.50 -9.58 -29.21
C TYR A 94 8.52 -10.40 -30.06
N HIS A 95 7.98 -11.49 -29.51
CA HIS A 95 7.21 -12.50 -30.23
C HIS A 95 5.92 -12.83 -29.47
N LEU A 96 4.80 -12.34 -29.99
CA LEU A 96 3.47 -12.55 -29.39
C LEU A 96 3.02 -14.02 -29.43
N ASP A 97 3.51 -14.80 -30.39
CA ASP A 97 3.27 -16.24 -30.49
C ASP A 97 3.82 -17.00 -29.27
N SER A 98 4.89 -16.50 -28.66
CA SER A 98 5.50 -17.13 -27.48
C SER A 98 4.74 -16.90 -26.16
N LEU A 99 3.68 -16.07 -26.18
CA LEU A 99 2.75 -15.92 -25.05
C LEU A 99 1.96 -17.19 -24.81
N PHE A 100 1.52 -17.83 -25.89
CA PHE A 100 0.75 -19.06 -25.85
C PHE A 100 1.66 -20.26 -25.55
N LEU A 101 1.21 -21.15 -24.68
CA LEU A 101 1.98 -22.34 -24.29
C LEU A 101 1.77 -23.49 -25.29
N THR A 102 0.71 -23.44 -26.09
CA THR A 102 0.39 -24.47 -27.07
C THR A 102 1.28 -24.30 -28.33
N PRO A 103 2.19 -25.24 -28.63
CA PRO A 103 2.96 -25.22 -29.86
C PRO A 103 2.06 -25.43 -31.08
N GLY A 104 2.34 -24.71 -32.18
CA GLY A 104 1.56 -24.81 -33.42
C GLY A 104 0.11 -24.35 -33.27
N LEU A 105 -0.22 -23.52 -32.26
CA LEU A 105 -1.58 -23.00 -32.08
C LEU A 105 -2.08 -22.31 -33.35
N TRP A 106 -1.21 -21.52 -34.00
CA TRP A 106 -1.50 -20.79 -35.23
C TRP A 106 -1.66 -21.66 -36.47
N GLU A 107 -1.24 -22.93 -36.42
CA GLU A 107 -1.40 -23.89 -37.52
C GLU A 107 -2.71 -24.69 -37.42
N LYS A 108 -3.39 -24.63 -36.26
CA LYS A 108 -4.68 -25.31 -36.05
C LYS A 108 -5.81 -24.56 -36.76
N GLN A 109 -6.79 -25.32 -37.25
CA GLN A 109 -7.98 -24.77 -37.92
C GLN A 109 -9.27 -25.27 -37.27
N GLY A 110 -10.36 -24.53 -37.47
CA GLY A 110 -11.70 -24.89 -37.03
C GLY A 110 -11.88 -24.91 -35.51
N SER A 111 -12.67 -25.86 -35.00
CA SER A 111 -13.04 -25.95 -33.58
C SER A 111 -11.84 -26.25 -32.66
N SER A 112 -10.84 -26.99 -33.16
CA SER A 112 -9.62 -27.31 -32.41
C SER A 112 -8.80 -26.06 -32.08
N PHE A 113 -8.79 -25.07 -32.98
CA PHE A 113 -8.15 -23.77 -32.74
C PHE A 113 -8.85 -23.02 -31.61
N TRP A 114 -10.16 -22.79 -31.73
CA TRP A 114 -10.91 -21.97 -30.78
C TRP A 114 -10.88 -22.53 -29.36
N PHE A 115 -11.03 -23.85 -29.22
CA PHE A 115 -10.97 -24.50 -27.91
C PHE A 115 -9.60 -24.31 -27.26
N ARG A 116 -8.52 -24.54 -28.02
CA ARG A 116 -7.16 -24.43 -27.49
C ARG A 116 -6.75 -22.98 -27.22
N PHE A 117 -7.18 -22.06 -28.08
CA PHE A 117 -6.95 -20.63 -27.91
C PHE A 117 -7.63 -20.08 -26.66
N LEU A 118 -8.92 -20.37 -26.45
CA LEU A 118 -9.67 -19.90 -25.27
C LEU A 118 -9.14 -20.50 -23.97
N PHE A 119 -8.72 -21.77 -24.00
CA PHE A 119 -8.11 -22.41 -22.84
C PHE A 119 -6.75 -21.81 -22.46
N ASP A 120 -5.94 -21.43 -23.44
CA ASP A 120 -4.59 -20.90 -23.24
C ASP A 120 -4.57 -19.39 -22.97
N LEU A 121 -5.66 -18.68 -23.35
CA LEU A 121 -5.85 -17.24 -23.13
C LEU A 121 -5.59 -16.75 -21.69
N PRO A 122 -6.15 -17.36 -20.61
CA PRO A 122 -5.90 -16.89 -19.25
C PRO A 122 -4.41 -16.99 -18.86
N PHE A 123 -3.71 -18.02 -19.35
CA PHE A 123 -2.29 -18.18 -19.10
C PHE A 123 -1.47 -17.18 -19.90
N ALA A 124 -1.78 -16.98 -21.18
CA ALA A 124 -1.17 -15.96 -22.02
C ALA A 124 -1.35 -14.54 -21.42
N ALA A 125 -2.55 -14.23 -20.92
CA ALA A 125 -2.85 -12.98 -20.23
C ALA A 125 -2.05 -12.83 -18.94
N GLY A 126 -1.97 -13.88 -18.11
CA GLY A 126 -1.16 -13.89 -16.89
C GLY A 126 0.32 -13.65 -17.17
N ARG A 127 0.86 -14.27 -18.23
CA ARG A 127 2.25 -14.02 -18.67
C ARG A 127 2.44 -12.58 -19.10
N LEU A 128 1.54 -12.03 -19.92
CA LEU A 128 1.59 -10.63 -20.36
C LEU A 128 1.55 -9.65 -19.18
N ILE A 129 0.66 -9.86 -18.22
CA ILE A 129 0.59 -9.06 -16.98
C ILE A 129 1.92 -9.17 -16.21
N SER A 130 2.45 -10.38 -16.03
CA SER A 130 3.70 -10.58 -15.31
C SER A 130 4.91 -9.95 -16.02
N THR A 131 4.92 -9.94 -17.36
CA THR A 131 6.00 -9.41 -18.19
C THR A 131 6.01 -7.89 -18.23
N PHE A 132 4.84 -7.23 -18.24
CA PHE A 132 4.75 -5.78 -18.43
C PHE A 132 4.28 -5.03 -17.19
N ILE A 133 3.22 -5.49 -16.53
CA ILE A 133 2.64 -4.77 -15.39
C ILE A 133 3.53 -4.88 -14.15
N PHE A 134 4.08 -6.07 -13.87
CA PHE A 134 4.94 -6.28 -12.72
C PHE A 134 6.22 -5.44 -12.71
N PRO A 135 7.00 -5.30 -13.80
CA PRO A 135 8.16 -4.43 -13.81
C PRO A 135 7.77 -2.95 -13.75
N ILE A 136 6.65 -2.53 -14.35
CA ILE A 136 6.13 -1.16 -14.19
C ILE A 136 5.84 -0.88 -12.70
N TYR A 137 5.19 -1.81 -12.01
CA TYR A 137 4.95 -1.72 -10.57
C TYR A 137 6.27 -1.61 -9.79
N LEU A 138 7.27 -2.46 -10.08
CA LEU A 138 8.59 -2.37 -9.44
C LEU A 138 9.29 -1.04 -9.70
N ILE A 139 9.17 -0.48 -10.90
CA ILE A 139 9.75 0.82 -11.25
C ILE A 139 9.07 1.94 -10.45
N ILE A 140 7.74 1.99 -10.43
CA ILE A 140 6.99 2.99 -9.64
C ILE A 140 7.35 2.88 -8.16
N TYR A 141 7.38 1.64 -7.65
CA TYR A 141 7.76 1.36 -6.27
C TYR A 141 9.19 1.81 -5.96
N GLY A 142 10.13 1.56 -6.88
CA GLY A 142 11.50 2.05 -6.83
C GLY A 142 11.58 3.58 -6.84
N ILE A 143 10.81 4.26 -7.68
CA ILE A 143 10.75 5.73 -7.72
C ILE A 143 10.29 6.30 -6.38
N VAL A 144 9.22 5.73 -5.79
CA VAL A 144 8.74 6.14 -4.46
C VAL A 144 9.79 5.88 -3.37
N PHE A 145 10.54 4.78 -3.48
CA PHE A 145 11.66 4.47 -2.60
C PHE A 145 12.80 5.50 -2.70
N PHE A 146 13.24 5.83 -3.91
CA PHE A 146 14.34 6.76 -4.16
C PHE A 146 13.96 8.22 -3.94
N LYS A 147 12.66 8.56 -3.93
CA LYS A 147 12.20 9.93 -3.65
C LYS A 147 12.71 10.37 -2.27
N PRO A 148 13.60 11.38 -2.21
CA PRO A 148 14.25 11.78 -0.98
C PRO A 148 13.22 12.32 0.01
N PHE A 149 13.43 11.97 1.27
CA PHE A 149 12.60 12.35 2.42
C PHE A 149 12.88 13.81 2.81
N GLN A 150 12.56 14.75 1.93
CA GLN A 150 12.82 16.18 2.15
C GLN A 150 11.78 16.82 3.08
N GLU A 151 10.57 16.25 3.15
CA GLU A 151 9.47 16.77 3.97
C GLU A 151 9.78 16.72 5.47
N THR A 152 10.46 15.69 5.99
CA THR A 152 10.71 15.60 7.44
C THR A 152 11.83 16.48 7.94
N LYS A 153 12.76 16.90 7.07
CA LYS A 153 13.78 17.88 7.46
C LYS A 153 13.18 19.28 7.63
N GLN A 154 12.11 19.60 6.89
CA GLN A 154 11.40 20.87 7.05
C GLN A 154 10.55 20.87 8.33
N ILE A 155 9.91 19.74 8.66
CA ILE A 155 9.09 19.62 9.87
C ILE A 155 9.96 19.55 11.16
N SER A 156 11.13 18.90 11.13
CA SER A 156 12.07 18.88 12.29
C SER A 156 13.00 20.10 12.38
N GLY A 157 13.10 20.90 11.30
CA GLY A 157 13.98 22.06 11.19
C GLY A 157 13.33 23.39 11.58
N ASN A 158 12.03 23.39 11.91
CA ASN A 158 11.31 24.59 12.32
C ASN A 158 11.81 25.03 13.72
N PRO A 159 12.42 26.23 13.86
CA PRO A 159 12.98 26.71 15.13
C PRO A 159 11.94 26.89 16.24
N PHE A 160 10.64 26.91 15.92
CA PHE A 160 9.56 26.98 16.92
C PHE A 160 9.38 25.71 17.77
N ASN A 161 9.94 24.56 17.36
CA ASN A 161 9.82 23.31 18.12
C ASN A 161 10.92 23.09 19.17
N ARG A 162 11.82 24.06 19.41
CA ARG A 162 12.90 23.96 20.41
C ARG A 162 12.56 24.51 21.80
N THR A 163 11.39 25.12 22.00
CA THR A 163 11.08 25.90 23.21
C THR A 163 10.15 25.22 24.23
N SER A 164 10.09 23.89 24.28
CA SER A 164 9.30 23.18 25.31
C SER A 164 10.09 22.03 25.95
N ARG A 165 11.20 22.36 26.61
CA ARG A 165 11.84 21.52 27.63
C ARG A 165 12.06 22.33 28.89
#